data_AF-A0A3A3DAY9-F1
#
_entry.id   AF-A0A3A3DAY9-F1
#
_cell.length_a   1.000
_cell.length_b   1.000
_cell.length_c   1.000
_cell.angle_alpha   90.00
_cell.angle_beta   90.00
_cell.angle_gamma   90.00
#
_symmetry.space_group_name_H-M   'P 1'
#
loop_
_entity.id
_entity.type
_entity.pdbx_description
1 polymer ?
#
loop_
_entity_poly.entity_id
_entity_poly.type
_entity_poly.pdbx_seq_one_letter_code
_entity_poly.pdbx_strand_id
1 'polypeptide(L)'
;MSRPPKTTYKTTNWKSYNQALRQRGSLTVWFDPSMQWEAIPSGRRGRQQAYSDAAIQACLTLKTLLGLPLRQGVPLFAIGPRTMARGFVASLLELSGLGWSVPDFSTLSRRQKTLNVTIPYRGSKGPLHLLVDS
;
A
#
# COMPACT_ATOMS: atom_id res chain seq x y z
N MET A 1 54.32 22.60 -7.23
CA MET A 1 53.39 22.46 -6.10
C MET A 1 52.75 21.07 -6.18
N SER A 2 53.13 20.14 -5.29
CA SER A 2 52.58 18.78 -5.26
C SER A 2 51.21 18.77 -4.56
N ARG A 3 50.28 17.96 -5.07
CA ARG A 3 48.92 17.85 -4.54
C ARG A 3 48.95 17.18 -3.17
N PRO A 4 48.31 17.74 -2.12
CA PRO A 4 48.29 17.12 -0.81
C PRO A 4 47.55 15.77 -0.85
N PRO A 5 47.97 14.79 -0.04
CA PRO A 5 47.36 13.46 0.00
C PRO A 5 45.89 13.57 0.45
N LYS A 6 45.02 12.80 -0.20
CA LYS A 6 43.59 12.76 0.14
C LYS A 6 43.42 12.16 1.54
N THR A 7 42.74 12.88 2.41
CA THR A 7 42.34 12.39 3.73
C THR A 7 41.31 11.27 3.57
N THR A 8 41.65 10.09 4.07
CA THR A 8 40.76 8.92 4.09
C THR A 8 39.98 8.92 5.39
N TYR A 9 38.68 9.23 5.32
CA TYR A 9 37.79 9.18 6.48
C TYR A 9 37.21 7.76 6.65
N LYS A 10 37.18 7.25 7.89
CA LYS A 10 36.50 5.99 8.23
C LYS A 10 35.09 6.27 8.75
N THR A 11 34.08 5.75 8.06
CA THR A 11 32.67 5.90 8.46
C THR A 11 32.36 5.05 9.69
N THR A 12 32.36 5.67 10.88
CA THR A 12 32.08 4.98 12.15
C THR A 12 30.58 4.92 12.49
N ASN A 13 29.76 5.74 11.83
CA ASN A 13 28.33 5.87 12.10
C ASN A 13 27.44 5.00 11.18
N TRP A 14 28.02 4.06 10.41
CA TRP A 14 27.27 3.29 9.40
C TRP A 14 26.03 2.59 9.98
N LYS A 15 26.15 2.03 11.19
CA LYS A 15 25.04 1.31 11.85
C LYS A 15 23.86 2.23 12.17
N SER A 16 24.11 3.40 12.75
CA SER A 16 23.06 4.38 13.10
C SER A 16 22.48 5.04 11.86
N TYR A 17 23.31 5.37 10.88
CA TYR A 17 22.88 5.90 9.60
C TYR A 17 21.96 4.92 8.86
N ASN A 18 22.31 3.63 8.83
CA ASN A 18 21.50 2.60 8.20
C ASN A 18 20.19 2.34 8.97
N GLN A 19 20.20 2.40 10.31
CA GLN A 19 18.98 2.34 11.11
C GLN A 19 18.03 3.51 10.79
N ALA A 20 18.56 4.73 10.68
CA ALA A 20 17.78 5.90 10.30
C ALA A 20 17.21 5.78 8.87
N LEU A 21 17.96 5.20 7.93
CA LEU A 21 17.47 4.90 6.58
C LEU A 21 16.32 3.88 6.61
N ARG A 22 16.42 2.84 7.44
CA ARG A 22 15.35 1.85 7.63
C ARG A 22 14.10 2.46 8.24
N GLN A 23 14.25 3.34 9.24
CA GLN A 23 13.13 4.05 9.86
C GLN A 23 12.43 4.99 8.86
N ARG A 24 13.20 5.70 8.02
CA ARG A 24 12.64 6.57 6.96
C ARG A 24 11.81 5.80 5.93
N GLY A 25 12.14 4.54 5.67
CA GLY A 25 11.39 3.67 4.77
C GLY A 25 10.36 2.77 5.47
N SER A 26 10.25 2.84 6.80
CA SER A 26 9.32 2.02 7.56
C SER A 26 7.92 2.62 7.49
N LEU A 27 6.99 1.88 6.91
CA LEU A 27 5.58 2.27 6.81
C LEU A 27 4.76 1.38 7.73
N THR A 28 3.99 2.01 8.64
CA THR A 28 2.98 1.32 9.44
C THR A 28 1.61 1.59 8.83
N VAL A 29 0.90 0.52 8.45
CA VAL A 29 -0.45 0.60 7.87
C VAL A 29 -1.44 -0.01 8.85
N TRP A 30 -2.43 0.78 9.27
CA TRP A 30 -3.53 0.32 10.11
C TRP A 30 -4.78 0.13 9.26
N PHE A 31 -5.41 -1.03 9.41
CA PHE A 31 -6.73 -1.31 8.84
C PHE A 31 -7.76 -1.32 9.97
N ASP A 32 -8.92 -0.71 9.74
CA ASP A 32 -10.04 -0.76 10.66
C ASP A 32 -10.67 -2.17 10.63
N PRO A 33 -10.62 -2.96 11.72
CA PRO A 33 -11.17 -4.32 11.73
C PRO A 33 -12.69 -4.36 11.48
N SER A 34 -13.41 -3.26 11.75
CA SER A 34 -14.85 -3.16 11.52
C SER A 34 -15.22 -2.88 10.05
N MET A 35 -14.21 -2.62 9.20
CA MET A 35 -14.40 -2.33 7.80
C MET A 35 -14.97 -3.56 7.07
N GLN A 36 -16.10 -3.37 6.40
CA GLN A 36 -16.68 -4.42 5.56
C GLN A 36 -15.82 -4.61 4.31
N TRP A 37 -15.01 -5.67 4.30
CA TRP A 37 -14.12 -5.98 3.19
C TRP A 37 -14.83 -6.71 2.05
N GLU A 38 -15.66 -7.69 2.39
CA GLU A 38 -16.49 -8.41 1.44
C GLU A 38 -17.75 -7.61 1.10
N ALA A 39 -18.24 -7.77 -0.13
CA ALA A 39 -19.47 -7.12 -0.53
C ALA A 39 -20.69 -7.84 0.02
N ILE A 40 -21.71 -7.05 0.41
CA ILE A 40 -23.01 -7.58 0.80
C ILE A 40 -23.67 -8.23 -0.43
N PRO A 41 -24.15 -9.48 -0.35
CA PRO A 41 -24.84 -10.13 -1.44
C PRO A 41 -26.08 -9.34 -1.86
N SER A 42 -26.07 -8.82 -3.09
CA SER A 42 -27.15 -7.97 -3.61
C SER A 42 -28.44 -8.76 -3.96
N GLY A 43 -28.40 -10.09 -3.99
CA GLY A 43 -29.54 -10.95 -4.35
C GLY A 43 -30.01 -10.86 -5.81
N ARG A 44 -29.42 -9.96 -6.62
CA ARG A 44 -29.77 -9.76 -8.02
C ARG A 44 -29.19 -10.86 -8.92
N ARG A 45 -29.94 -11.21 -9.98
CA ARG A 45 -29.52 -12.18 -11.00
C ARG A 45 -28.33 -11.62 -11.79
N GLY A 46 -27.17 -12.28 -11.72
CA GLY A 46 -25.92 -11.85 -12.36
C GLY A 46 -24.69 -12.15 -11.50
N ARG A 47 -23.51 -11.69 -11.94
CA ARG A 47 -22.26 -11.84 -11.16
C ARG A 47 -22.32 -10.94 -9.92
N GLN A 48 -22.38 -11.55 -8.74
CA GLN A 48 -22.33 -10.83 -7.48
C GLN A 48 -20.95 -10.20 -7.26
N GLN A 49 -20.94 -9.04 -6.59
CA GLN A 49 -19.71 -8.40 -6.16
C GLN A 49 -19.15 -9.20 -5.00
N ALA A 50 -17.86 -9.57 -5.08
CA ALA A 50 -17.16 -10.26 -3.99
C ALA A 50 -16.53 -9.29 -2.98
N TYR A 51 -16.24 -8.06 -3.42
CA TYR A 51 -15.53 -7.05 -2.63
C TYR A 51 -16.34 -5.76 -2.54
N SER A 52 -16.34 -5.16 -1.35
CA SER A 52 -16.98 -3.87 -1.10
C SER A 52 -16.26 -2.74 -1.85
N ASP A 53 -16.97 -1.63 -2.06
CA ASP A 53 -16.36 -0.45 -2.69
C ASP A 53 -15.23 0.12 -1.81
N ALA A 54 -15.35 -0.01 -0.48
CA ALA A 54 -14.34 0.42 0.47
C ALA A 54 -13.03 -0.38 0.35
N ALA A 55 -13.12 -1.71 0.17
CA ALA A 55 -11.95 -2.56 -0.08
C ALA A 55 -11.25 -2.20 -1.40
N ILE A 56 -12.02 -1.98 -2.47
CA ILE A 56 -11.48 -1.57 -3.77
C ILE A 56 -10.79 -0.20 -3.66
N GLN A 57 -11.41 0.76 -2.96
CA GLN A 57 -10.84 2.07 -2.72
C GLN A 57 -9.51 1.97 -1.96
N ALA A 58 -9.45 1.20 -0.87
CA ALA A 58 -8.22 0.98 -0.11
C ALA A 58 -7.09 0.40 -0.98
N CYS A 59 -7.38 -0.62 -1.78
CA CYS A 59 -6.40 -1.20 -2.70
C CYS A 59 -5.91 -0.18 -3.76
N LEU A 60 -6.81 0.66 -4.29
CA LEU A 60 -6.45 1.70 -5.26
C LEU A 60 -5.63 2.82 -4.62
N THR A 61 -5.96 3.21 -3.39
CA THR A 61 -5.21 4.22 -2.61
C THR A 61 -3.79 3.75 -2.31
N LEU A 62 -3.62 2.49 -1.87
CA LEU A 62 -2.28 1.90 -1.65
C LEU A 62 -1.48 1.88 -2.95
N LYS A 63 -2.13 1.51 -4.06
CA LYS A 63 -1.49 1.53 -5.38
C LYS A 63 -1.04 2.95 -5.78
N THR A 64 -1.87 3.98 -5.57
CA THR A 64 -1.50 5.36 -5.90
C THR A 64 -0.42 5.92 -4.97
N LEU A 65 -0.52 5.68 -3.66
CA LEU A 65 0.42 6.20 -2.67
C LEU A 65 1.83 5.64 -2.85
N LEU A 66 1.93 4.37 -3.26
CA LEU A 66 3.20 3.67 -3.43
C LEU A 66 3.70 3.67 -4.88
N GLY A 67 2.98 4.35 -5.79
CA GLY A 67 3.33 4.38 -7.21
C GLY A 67 3.35 3.00 -7.88
N LEU A 68 2.62 2.02 -7.34
CA LEU A 68 2.71 0.63 -7.81
C LEU A 68 1.98 0.48 -9.16
N PRO A 69 2.64 -0.06 -10.21
CA PRO A 69 1.97 -0.34 -11.46
C PRO A 69 0.95 -1.47 -11.28
N LEU A 70 -0.27 -1.28 -11.77
CA LEU A 70 -1.30 -2.33 -11.75
C LEU A 70 -0.98 -3.50 -12.71
N ARG A 71 -0.18 -3.23 -13.75
CA ARG A 71 0.38 -4.20 -14.68
C ARG A 71 1.85 -3.85 -14.86
N GLN A 72 2.76 -4.78 -14.55
CA GLN A 72 3.99 -4.84 -15.32
C GLN A 72 3.82 -5.94 -16.37
N GLY A 73 3.54 -5.52 -17.60
CA GLY A 73 4.01 -6.24 -18.76
C GLY A 73 5.33 -5.60 -19.16
N VAL A 74 6.45 -6.22 -18.76
CA VAL A 74 7.72 -6.28 -19.51
C VAL A 74 8.60 -7.34 -18.82
N PRO A 75 8.94 -8.45 -19.50
CA PRO A 75 9.77 -9.50 -18.95
C PRO A 75 11.23 -9.24 -19.32
N LEU A 76 12.15 -9.13 -18.35
CA LEU A 76 13.56 -9.45 -18.61
C LEU A 76 14.36 -9.70 -17.33
N PHE A 77 13.90 -10.61 -16.47
CA PHE A 77 14.77 -11.60 -15.84
C PHE A 77 13.88 -12.59 -15.07
N ALA A 78 14.27 -13.86 -15.08
CA ALA A 78 13.45 -14.99 -14.68
C ALA A 78 13.08 -15.01 -13.19
N ILE A 79 11.98 -14.35 -12.82
CA ILE A 79 11.06 -14.73 -11.73
C ILE A 79 9.66 -14.28 -12.20
N GLY A 80 8.73 -15.22 -12.41
CA GLY A 80 7.47 -15.01 -13.17
C GLY A 80 6.59 -13.81 -12.74
N PRO A 81 5.65 -13.35 -13.59
CA PRO A 81 4.84 -12.14 -13.37
C PRO A 81 3.76 -12.36 -12.31
N ARG A 82 4.15 -12.42 -11.03
CA ARG A 82 3.23 -12.30 -9.90
C ARG A 82 3.23 -10.87 -9.41
N THR A 83 2.49 -10.02 -10.13
CA THR A 83 1.76 -8.85 -9.61
C THR A 83 2.28 -8.25 -8.30
N MET A 84 3.26 -7.37 -8.40
CA MET A 84 3.88 -6.65 -7.29
C MET A 84 2.84 -5.96 -6.38
N ALA A 85 1.79 -5.37 -6.98
CA ALA A 85 0.71 -4.72 -6.22
C ALA A 85 -0.18 -5.70 -5.43
N ARG A 86 -0.51 -6.87 -5.99
CA ARG A 86 -1.28 -7.89 -5.25
C ARG A 86 -0.44 -8.53 -4.16
N GLY A 87 0.83 -8.84 -4.44
CA GLY A 87 1.73 -9.40 -3.45
C GLY A 87 1.94 -8.48 -2.27
N PHE A 88 2.17 -7.19 -2.52
CA PHE A 88 2.31 -6.19 -1.49
C PHE A 88 1.03 -6.01 -0.65
N VAL A 89 -0.13 -5.88 -1.29
CA VAL A 89 -1.42 -5.77 -0.56
C VAL A 89 -1.73 -7.06 0.22
N ALA A 90 -1.44 -8.23 -0.33
CA ALA A 90 -1.60 -9.51 0.36
C ALA A 90 -0.72 -9.59 1.62
N SER A 91 0.56 -9.23 1.52
CA SER A 91 1.46 -9.21 2.67
C SER A 91 1.03 -8.20 3.73
N LEU A 92 0.47 -7.04 3.35
CA LEU A 92 -0.09 -6.09 4.31
C LEU A 92 -1.32 -6.65 5.03
N LEU A 93 -2.21 -7.33 4.31
CA LEU A 93 -3.40 -7.94 4.90
C LEU A 93 -3.04 -9.12 5.81
N GLU A 94 -2.05 -9.94 5.43
CA GLU A 94 -1.51 -11.00 6.27
C GLU A 94 -0.89 -10.43 7.55
N LEU A 95 -0.09 -9.38 7.44
CA LEU A 95 0.50 -8.68 8.59
C LEU A 95 -0.57 -8.07 9.51
N SER A 96 -1.70 -7.63 8.96
CA SER A 96 -2.81 -7.10 9.74
C SER A 96 -3.60 -8.16 10.51
N GLY A 97 -3.45 -9.44 10.15
CA GLY A 97 -4.16 -10.56 10.80
C GLY A 97 -5.67 -10.62 10.50
N LEU A 98 -6.19 -9.82 9.56
CA LEU A 98 -7.63 -9.67 9.31
C LEU A 98 -8.22 -10.75 8.39
N GLY A 99 -7.40 -11.63 7.80
CA GLY A 99 -7.85 -12.78 7.00
C GLY A 99 -8.55 -12.41 5.69
N TRP A 100 -8.43 -11.16 5.23
CA TRP A 100 -9.11 -10.64 4.06
C TRP A 100 -8.47 -11.10 2.73
N SER A 101 -9.31 -11.43 1.75
CA SER A 101 -8.85 -11.83 0.42
C SER A 101 -8.52 -10.62 -0.47
N VAL A 102 -7.55 -10.76 -1.37
CA VAL A 102 -7.11 -9.64 -2.25
C VAL A 102 -7.87 -9.65 -3.59
N PRO A 103 -8.47 -8.53 -4.01
CA PRO A 103 -9.10 -8.42 -5.32
C PRO A 103 -8.11 -8.64 -6.46
N ASP A 104 -8.53 -9.38 -7.49
CA ASP A 104 -7.75 -9.53 -8.72
C ASP A 104 -7.58 -8.19 -9.45
N PHE A 105 -6.47 -8.03 -10.19
CA PHE A 105 -6.20 -6.84 -10.99
C PHE A 105 -7.33 -6.55 -11.99
N SER A 106 -7.91 -7.58 -12.62
CA SER A 106 -9.02 -7.38 -13.55
C SER A 106 -10.25 -6.81 -12.84
N THR A 107 -10.46 -7.17 -11.58
CA THR A 107 -11.52 -6.64 -10.71
C THR A 107 -11.24 -5.19 -10.34
N LEU A 108 -10.03 -4.87 -9.90
CA LEU A 108 -9.61 -3.49 -9.59
C LEU A 108 -9.74 -2.56 -10.80
N SER A 109 -9.25 -2.97 -11.97
CA SER A 109 -9.27 -2.14 -13.17
C SER A 109 -10.69 -1.86 -13.69
N ARG A 110 -11.59 -2.86 -13.64
CA ARG A 110 -13.00 -2.67 -14.00
C ARG A 110 -13.72 -1.75 -13.02
N ARG A 111 -13.52 -1.99 -11.71
CA ARG A 111 -14.14 -1.19 -10.65
C ARG A 111 -13.61 0.22 -10.60
N GLN A 112 -12.33 0.46 -10.89
CA GLN A 112 -11.77 1.81 -10.95
C GLN A 112 -12.53 2.73 -11.93
N LYS A 113 -13.09 2.17 -13.02
CA LYS A 113 -13.86 2.95 -13.99
C LYS A 113 -15.26 3.34 -13.49
N THR A 114 -15.84 2.55 -12.58
CA THR A 114 -17.23 2.69 -12.14
C THR A 114 -17.37 3.14 -10.69
N LEU A 115 -16.28 3.06 -9.91
CA LEU A 115 -16.28 3.40 -8.50
C LEU A 115 -16.23 4.91 -8.34
N ASN A 116 -17.29 5.47 -7.78
CA ASN A 116 -17.32 6.87 -7.41
C ASN A 116 -16.61 7.02 -6.07
N VAL A 117 -15.38 7.56 -6.10
CA VAL A 117 -14.57 7.74 -4.89
C VAL A 117 -15.20 8.86 -4.07
N THR A 118 -15.93 8.48 -3.04
CA THR A 118 -16.37 9.44 -2.02
C THR A 118 -15.28 9.46 -0.95
N ILE A 119 -14.57 10.58 -0.82
CA ILE A 119 -13.67 10.82 0.31
C ILE A 119 -14.53 11.53 1.37
N PRO A 120 -15.09 10.80 2.35
CA PRO A 120 -15.89 11.44 3.38
C PRO A 120 -15.00 12.41 4.17
N TYR A 121 -15.26 13.71 4.02
CA TYR A 121 -14.66 14.72 4.86
C TYR A 121 -15.39 14.71 6.21
N ARG A 122 -14.75 14.14 7.23
CA ARG A 122 -15.24 14.24 8.60
C ARG A 122 -14.66 15.52 9.21
N GLY A 123 -15.37 16.63 9.07
CA GLY A 123 -15.01 17.86 9.77
C GLY A 123 -15.05 17.60 11.28
N SER A 124 -13.91 17.65 11.96
CA SER A 124 -13.90 17.59 13.42
C SER A 124 -14.37 18.94 13.96
N LYS A 125 -15.33 18.93 14.88
CA LYS A 125 -15.79 20.16 15.57
C LYS A 125 -14.77 20.67 16.62
N GLY A 126 -13.61 20.03 16.71
CA GLY A 126 -12.53 20.34 17.63
C GLY A 126 -11.17 20.03 17.02
N PRO A 127 -10.07 20.44 17.66
CA PRO A 127 -8.71 20.24 17.15
C PRO A 127 -8.40 18.76 16.94
N LEU A 128 -7.82 18.43 15.78
CA LEU A 128 -7.35 17.09 15.46
C LEU A 128 -6.02 16.86 16.19
N HIS A 129 -6.03 16.12 17.29
CA HIS A 129 -4.80 15.71 17.98
C HIS A 129 -4.16 14.55 17.22
N LEU A 130 -3.31 14.88 16.24
CA LEU A 130 -2.46 13.91 15.57
C LEU A 130 -1.31 13.56 16.52
N LEU A 131 -1.39 12.39 17.15
CA LEU A 131 -0.29 11.82 17.90
C LEU A 131 0.68 11.19 16.90
N VAL A 132 1.74 11.92 16.58
CA VAL A 132 2.86 11.40 15.80
C VAL A 132 3.87 10.85 16.80
N ASP A 133 3.89 9.54 16.97
CA ASP A 133 4.93 8.88 17.76
C ASP A 133 6.22 8.81 16.90
N SER A 134 7.34 9.23 17.50
CA SER A 134 8.63 9.48 16.83
C SER A 134 9.57 8.29 16.85
#